data_AF-W7JQ46-F1
#
_entry.id   AF-W7JQ46-F1
#
_cell.length_a   1.000
_cell.length_b   1.000
_cell.length_c   1.000
_cell.angle_alpha   90.00
_cell.angle_beta   90.00
_cell.angle_gamma   90.00
#
_symmetry.space_group_name_H-M   'P 1'
#
loop_
_entity.id
_entity.type
_entity.pdbx_description
1 polymer ?
#
loop_
_entity_poly.entity_id
_entity_poly.type
_entity_poly.pdbx_seq_one_letter_code
_entity_poly.pdbx_strand_id
1 'polypeptide(L)' 'MLSEVSRILKSNGIFVIISHAQPAYRLVYLQKEDYNWDITVKTVQRPMLGIVAPPVDDNLHYIYICKKKHTSK' A
#
# COMPACT_ATOMS: atom_id res chain seq x y z
N MET A 1 8.90 -1.13 11.60
CA MET A 1 8.52 -2.09 10.52
C MET A 1 8.79 -1.52 9.13
N LEU A 2 8.14 -0.42 8.70
CA LEU A 2 8.32 0.12 7.33
C LEU A 2 9.75 0.59 7.00
N SER A 3 10.46 1.13 7.99
CA SER A 3 11.89 1.48 7.86
C SER A 3 12.74 0.28 7.46
N GLU A 4 12.52 -0.88 8.09
CA GLU A 4 13.22 -2.11 7.77
C GLU A 4 12.86 -2.65 6.39
N VAL A 5 11.57 -2.57 6.01
CA VAL A 5 11.13 -2.95 4.67
C VAL A 5 11.84 -2.10 3.62
N SER A 6 11.87 -0.77 3.78
CA SER A 6 12.62 0.08 2.86
C SER A 6 14.10 -0.31 2.86
N ARG A 7 14.75 -0.45 4.04
CA ARG A 7 16.18 -0.76 4.16
C ARG A 7 16.59 -2.03 3.38
N ILE A 8 15.79 -3.09 3.44
CA ILE A 8 16.11 -4.37 2.78
C ILE A 8 15.66 -4.45 1.32
N LEU A 9 14.71 -3.61 0.91
CA LEU A 9 14.19 -3.62 -0.44
C LEU A 9 15.27 -3.15 -1.41
N LYS A 10 15.56 -3.96 -2.42
CA LYS A 10 16.53 -3.63 -3.47
C LYS A 10 16.05 -2.44 -4.30
N SER A 11 16.97 -1.83 -5.04
CA SER A 11 16.62 -0.80 -6.02
C SER A 11 15.59 -1.34 -7.02
N ASN A 12 14.58 -0.52 -7.35
CA ASN A 12 13.39 -0.92 -8.12
C ASN A 12 12.53 -2.04 -7.52
N GLY A 13 12.83 -2.50 -6.30
CA GLY A 13 12.02 -3.49 -5.59
C GLY A 13 10.64 -2.94 -5.25
N ILE A 14 9.67 -3.84 -5.11
CA ILE A 14 8.27 -3.51 -4.86
C ILE A 14 7.84 -4.07 -3.51
N PHE A 15 7.23 -3.22 -2.70
CA PHE A 15 6.50 -3.60 -1.50
C PHE A 15 5.01 -3.32 -1.71
N VAL A 16 4.18 -4.34 -1.51
CA VAL A 16 2.72 -4.25 -1.72
C VAL A 16 2.02 -4.38 -0.38
N ILE A 17 1.06 -3.49 -0.13
CA ILE A 17 0.20 -3.53 1.06
C ILE A 17 -1.25 -3.60 0.59
N ILE A 18 -2.00 -4.57 1.07
CA ILE A 18 -3.44 -4.68 0.85
C ILE A 18 -4.14 -4.39 2.18
N SER A 19 -5.08 -3.46 2.21
CA SER A 19 -5.75 -3.09 3.46
C SER A 19 -7.10 -2.41 3.24
N HIS A 20 -7.94 -2.43 4.27
CA HIS A 20 -9.20 -1.67 4.33
C HIS A 20 -8.99 -0.18 4.61
N ALA A 21 -7.82 0.21 5.14
CA ALA A 21 -7.56 1.61 5.47
C ALA A 21 -7.53 2.46 4.19
N GLN A 22 -8.33 3.52 4.18
CA GLN A 22 -8.36 4.48 3.07
C GLN A 22 -7.02 5.25 2.95
N PRO A 23 -6.71 5.83 1.78
CA PRO A 23 -5.47 6.58 1.55
C PRO A 23 -5.21 7.69 2.57
N ALA A 24 -6.25 8.39 3.02
CA ALA A 24 -6.14 9.44 4.03
C ALA A 24 -5.48 8.95 5.34
N TYR A 25 -5.74 7.70 5.73
CA TYR A 25 -5.19 7.11 6.95
C TYR A 25 -3.88 6.35 6.70
N ARG A 26 -3.67 5.82 5.49
CA ARG A 26 -2.51 4.97 5.20
C ARG A 26 -1.31 5.76 4.70
N LEU A 27 -1.52 6.77 3.85
CA LEU A 27 -0.42 7.45 3.17
C LEU A 27 0.50 8.21 4.13
N VAL A 28 -0.03 8.71 5.25
CA VAL A 28 0.77 9.38 6.30
C VAL A 28 1.90 8.49 6.84
N TYR A 29 1.72 7.18 6.82
CA TYR A 29 2.75 6.23 7.25
C TYR A 29 3.72 5.85 6.12
N LEU A 30 3.29 5.92 4.85
CA LEU A 30 4.07 5.46 3.70
C LEU A 30 4.89 6.56 3.05
N GLN A 31 4.48 7.83 3.18
CA GLN A 31 5.10 8.98 2.50
C GLN A 31 6.26 9.61 3.30
N LYS A 32 6.92 8.86 4.18
CA LYS A 32 8.13 9.35 4.85
C LYS A 32 9.27 9.41 3.83
N GLU A 33 9.95 10.55 3.75
CA GLU A 33 11.03 10.79 2.79
C GLU A 33 12.13 9.73 2.87
N ASP A 34 12.47 9.29 4.09
CA ASP A 34 13.46 8.23 4.37
C ASP A 34 13.21 6.91 3.64
N TYR A 35 11.96 6.64 3.22
CA TYR A 35 11.63 5.38 2.56
C TYR A 35 11.99 5.35 1.08
N ASN A 36 12.14 6.52 0.46
CA ASN A 36 12.62 6.68 -0.92
C ASN A 36 11.95 5.75 -1.95
N TRP A 37 10.62 5.63 -1.88
CA TRP A 37 9.82 4.90 -2.85
C TRP A 37 8.75 5.80 -3.48
N ASP A 38 8.30 5.43 -4.67
CA ASP A 38 7.11 5.98 -5.30
C ASP A 38 5.90 5.12 -4.92
N ILE A 39 4.76 5.76 -4.63
CA ILE A 39 3.56 5.07 -4.17
C ILE A 39 2.47 5.18 -5.23
N THR A 40 1.96 4.03 -5.66
CA THR A 40 0.74 3.94 -6.47
C THR A 40 -0.37 3.31 -5.64
N VAL A 41 -1.56 3.89 -5.66
CA VAL A 41 -2.74 3.33 -4.99
C VAL A 41 -3.68 2.75 -6.04
N LYS A 42 -4.15 1.53 -5.80
CA LYS A 42 -5.22 0.87 -6.56
C LYS A 42 -6.32 0.44 -5.61
N THR A 43 -7.50 0.18 -6.13
CA THR A 43 -8.63 -0.38 -5.38
C THR A 43 -9.04 -1.71 -6.00
N VAL A 44 -9.52 -2.62 -5.17
CA VAL A 44 -10.16 -3.86 -5.61
C VAL A 44 -11.41 -4.07 -4.77
N GLN A 45 -12.49 -4.51 -5.42
CA GLN A 45 -13.71 -4.85 -4.71
C GLN A 45 -13.45 -6.00 -3.73
N ARG A 46 -13.98 -5.91 -2.51
CA ARG A 46 -13.92 -7.03 -1.58
C ARG A 46 -14.72 -8.20 -2.14
N PRO A 47 -14.19 -9.43 -2.11
CA PRO A 47 -14.98 -10.60 -2.48
C PRO A 47 -16.15 -10.74 -1.50
N MET A 48 -17.36 -10.94 -2.03
CA MET A 48 -18.54 -11.16 -1.21
C MET A 48 -18.48 -12.59 -0.65
N LEU A 49 -18.22 -12.71 0.66
CA LEU A 49 -18.31 -13.98 1.37
C LEU A 49 -19.78 -14.18 1.82
N GLY A 50 -20.64 -14.65 0.90
CA GLY A 50 -22.03 -15.01 1.19
C GLY A 50 -23.08 -13.91 0.95
N ILE A 51 -24.27 -14.08 1.53
CA ILE A 51 -25.52 -13.34 1.23
C ILE A 51 -25.57 -11.97 1.93
N VAL A 52 -24.63 -11.66 2.83
CA VAL A 52 -24.67 -10.43 3.61
C VAL A 52 -24.04 -9.30 2.81
N ALA A 53 -24.86 -8.32 2.42
CA ALA A 53 -24.37 -7.11 1.79
C ALA A 53 -23.43 -6.37 2.77
N PRO A 54 -22.17 -6.15 2.40
CA PRO A 54 -21.26 -5.37 3.24
C PRO A 54 -21.71 -3.88 3.30
N PRO A 55 -21.38 -3.16 4.38
CA PRO A 55 -21.68 -1.73 4.50
C PRO A 55 -21.17 -0.96 3.28
N VAL A 56 -21.98 -0.05 2.74
CA VAL A 56 -21.73 0.65 1.46
C VAL A 56 -20.32 1.26 1.37
N ASP A 57 -19.80 1.77 2.49
CA ASP A 57 -18.54 2.50 2.56
C ASP A 57 -17.29 1.63 2.77
N ASP A 58 -17.44 0.32 2.93
CA ASP A 58 -16.33 -0.57 3.30
C ASP A 58 -15.96 -1.53 2.15
N ASN A 59 -16.58 -1.42 0.97
CA ASN A 59 -16.52 -2.47 -0.06
C ASN A 59 -15.23 -2.59 -0.87
N LEU A 60 -14.18 -1.87 -0.50
CA LEU A 60 -12.91 -1.88 -1.20
C LEU A 60 -11.77 -2.35 -0.31
N HIS A 61 -10.84 -3.11 -0.90
CA HIS A 61 -9.46 -3.13 -0.44
C HIS A 61 -8.67 -2.09 -1.23
N TYR A 62 -7.81 -1.36 -0.52
CA TYR A 62 -6.80 -0.50 -1.11
C TYR A 62 -5.49 -1.26 -1.22
N ILE A 63 -4.88 -1.20 -2.40
CA ILE A 63 -3.59 -1.79 -2.71
C ILE A 63 -2.59 -0.65 -2.86
N TYR A 64 -1.62 -0.58 -1.97
CA TYR A 64 -0.52 0.38 -2.01
C TYR A 64 0.71 -0.32 -2.58
N ILE A 65 1.22 0.18 -3.69
CA ILE A 65 2.38 -0.33 -4.39
C ILE A 65 3.50 0.67 -4.16
N CYS A 66 4.45 0.32 -3.30
CA CYS A 66 5.63 1.11 -2.98
C CYS A 66 6.82 0.60 -3.81
N LYS A 67 7.21 1.33 -4.85
CA LYS A 67 8.36 1.01 -5.69
C LYS A 67 9.58 1.79 -5.22
N LYS A 68 10.61 1.09 -4.73
CA LYS A 68 11.87 1.72 -4.32
C LYS A 68 12.52 2.40 -5.52
N LYS A 69 12.92 3.67 -5.35
CA LYS A 69 13.56 4.43 -6.42
C LYS A 69 14.90 3.80 -6.84
N HIS A 70 15.32 4.11 -8.06
CA HIS A 70 16.64 3.72 -8.51
C HIS A 70 17.70 4.45 -7.68
N THR A 71 18.65 3.71 -7.09
CA THR A 71 19.86 4.28 -6.49
C THR A 71 21.03 3.72 -7.27
N SER A 72 21.65 4.55 -8.12
CA SER A 72 22.93 4.19 -8.74
C SER A 72 23.96 4.08 -7.63
N LYS A 73 24.58 2.91 -7.49
CA LYS A 73 25.75 2.73 -6.62
C LYS A 73 26.97 3.37 -7.26
#